data_AF-K6TXL6-F1
#
_entry.id   AF-K6TXL6-F1
#
_cell.length_a   1.000
_cell.length_b   1.000
_cell.length_c   1.000
_cell.angle_alpha   90.00
_cell.angle_beta   90.00
_cell.angle_gamma   90.00
#
_symmetry.space_group_name_H-M   'P 1'
#
loop_
_entity.id
_entity.type
_entity.pdbx_description
1 polymer ?
#
loop_
_entity_poly.entity_id
_entity_poly.type
_entity_poly.pdbx_seq_one_letter_code
_entity_poly.pdbx_strand_id
1 'polypeptide(L)'
;MNKEAVKEILKEFGLSESRAEYYAEREIKDKFAWLSAFRFVRPLNNSLEFYNNEYADIIKKRIEKGLDNSEIETELLNNGATPELLGKFAYEIALTAFNEVLYRLSDPAGGDYDLENEGEGLPSWRLKERNLNNEVTKRTLAEMHNLIPFSNFE
;
A
#
# COMPACT_ATOMS: atom_id res chain seq x y z
N MET A 1 12.97 -11.63 -17.33
CA MET A 1 11.78 -11.00 -17.95
C MET A 1 12.25 -9.78 -18.73
N ASN A 2 11.64 -9.44 -19.87
CA ASN A 2 11.99 -8.20 -20.60
C ASN A 2 11.14 -7.02 -20.10
N LYS A 3 11.52 -5.78 -20.47
CA LYS A 3 10.84 -4.55 -20.02
C LYS A 3 9.35 -4.55 -20.36
N GLU A 4 8.99 -4.94 -21.59
CA GLU A 4 7.60 -4.91 -22.05
C GLU A 4 6.70 -5.83 -21.24
N ALA A 5 7.17 -7.05 -20.94
CA ALA A 5 6.43 -7.99 -20.10
C ALA A 5 6.27 -7.47 -18.66
N VAL A 6 7.28 -6.79 -18.10
CA VAL A 6 7.16 -6.17 -16.77
C VAL A 6 6.10 -5.06 -16.79
N LYS A 7 6.13 -4.21 -17.82
CA LYS A 7 5.20 -3.10 -17.97
C LYS A 7 3.75 -3.57 -18.01
N GLU A 8 3.45 -4.59 -18.80
CA GLU A 8 2.09 -5.13 -18.89
C GLU A 8 1.63 -5.72 -17.55
N ILE A 9 2.49 -6.40 -16.80
CA ILE A 9 2.16 -6.88 -15.45
C ILE A 9 1.88 -5.70 -14.49
N LEU A 10 2.66 -4.62 -14.55
CA LEU A 10 2.42 -3.44 -13.72
C LEU A 10 1.09 -2.75 -14.06
N LYS A 11 0.69 -2.74 -15.33
CA LYS A 11 -0.64 -2.27 -15.75
C LYS A 11 -1.76 -3.17 -15.21
N GLU A 12 -1.57 -4.49 -15.25
CA GLU A 12 -2.50 -5.45 -14.62
C GLU A 12 -2.61 -5.27 -13.10
N PHE A 13 -1.56 -4.74 -12.45
CA PHE A 13 -1.62 -4.35 -11.05
C PHE A 13 -2.41 -3.07 -10.80
N GLY A 14 -2.72 -2.29 -11.84
CA GLY A 14 -3.51 -1.06 -11.78
C GLY A 14 -2.70 0.23 -11.93
N LEU A 15 -1.42 0.15 -12.35
CA LEU A 15 -0.62 1.36 -12.59
C LEU A 15 -1.03 2.03 -13.92
N SER A 16 -0.94 3.36 -13.95
CA SER A 16 -1.06 4.13 -15.19
C SER A 16 0.05 3.78 -16.18
N GLU A 17 -0.20 4.01 -17.47
CA GLU A 17 0.77 3.71 -18.56
C GLU A 17 2.14 4.35 -18.30
N SER A 18 2.17 5.61 -17.86
CA SER A 18 3.41 6.35 -17.56
C SER A 18 4.17 5.75 -16.37
N ARG A 19 3.48 5.35 -15.31
CA ARG A 19 4.08 4.71 -14.13
C ARG A 19 4.56 3.30 -14.42
N ALA A 20 3.77 2.52 -15.15
CA ALA A 20 4.17 1.18 -15.58
C ALA A 20 5.43 1.24 -16.44
N GLU A 21 5.50 2.18 -17.39
CA GLU A 21 6.70 2.42 -18.20
C GLU A 21 7.92 2.77 -17.33
N TYR A 22 7.76 3.73 -16.41
CA TYR A 22 8.81 4.18 -15.51
C TYR A 22 9.36 3.04 -14.65
N TYR A 23 8.48 2.29 -13.97
CA TYR A 23 8.91 1.21 -13.10
C TYR A 23 9.35 -0.04 -13.84
N ALA A 24 8.86 -0.29 -15.06
CA ALA A 24 9.39 -1.36 -15.91
C ALA A 24 10.84 -1.08 -16.33
N GLU A 25 11.17 0.17 -16.66
CA GLU A 25 12.56 0.55 -16.93
C GLU A 25 13.45 0.36 -15.70
N ARG A 26 12.97 0.79 -14.52
CA ARG A 26 13.70 0.63 -13.26
C ARG A 26 13.83 -0.83 -12.83
N GLU A 27 12.83 -1.68 -13.06
CA GLU A 27 12.89 -3.11 -12.77
C GLU A 27 14.06 -3.80 -13.50
N ILE A 28 14.36 -3.36 -14.72
CA ILE A 28 15.46 -3.93 -15.51
C ILE A 28 16.83 -3.36 -15.10
N LYS A 29 16.88 -2.08 -14.70
CA LYS A 29 18.15 -1.35 -14.46
C LYS A 29 18.59 -1.33 -13.00
N ASP A 30 17.65 -1.29 -12.07
CA ASP A 30 17.94 -1.04 -10.66
C ASP A 30 18.27 -2.34 -9.91
N LYS A 31 19.00 -2.17 -8.80
CA LYS A 31 19.21 -3.22 -7.79
C LYS A 31 17.96 -3.54 -6.96
N PHE A 32 16.89 -2.77 -7.11
CA PHE A 32 15.64 -2.94 -6.39
C PHE A 32 14.68 -3.83 -7.16
N ALA A 33 13.92 -4.63 -6.41
CA ALA A 33 12.92 -5.56 -6.95
C ALA A 33 11.55 -4.87 -7.04
N TRP A 34 11.39 -3.95 -7.99
CA TRP A 34 10.18 -3.13 -8.16
C TRP A 34 8.95 -3.97 -8.43
N LEU A 35 9.03 -4.97 -9.31
CA LEU A 35 7.89 -5.85 -9.60
C LEU A 35 7.44 -6.61 -8.34
N SER A 36 8.41 -7.11 -7.57
CA SER A 36 8.14 -7.77 -6.29
C SER A 36 7.59 -6.81 -5.23
N ALA A 37 8.06 -5.57 -5.19
CA ALA A 37 7.56 -4.53 -4.30
C ALA A 37 6.11 -4.14 -4.62
N PHE A 38 5.78 -3.95 -5.90
CA PHE A 38 4.40 -3.70 -6.33
C PHE A 38 3.48 -4.88 -6.01
N ARG A 39 3.93 -6.11 -6.25
CA ARG A 39 3.18 -7.32 -5.87
C ARG A 39 2.92 -7.35 -4.36
N PHE A 40 3.90 -6.94 -3.54
CA PHE A 40 3.79 -6.89 -2.09
C PHE A 40 2.75 -5.86 -1.63
N VAL A 41 2.78 -4.63 -2.18
CA VAL A 41 1.87 -3.55 -1.73
C VAL A 41 0.48 -3.61 -2.37
N ARG A 42 0.28 -4.39 -3.44
CA ARG A 42 -1.00 -4.48 -4.17
C ARG A 42 -2.20 -4.80 -3.27
N PRO A 43 -2.17 -5.75 -2.32
CA PRO A 43 -3.29 -5.99 -1.43
C PRO A 43 -3.63 -4.79 -0.54
N LEU A 44 -2.61 -4.02 -0.13
CA LEU A 44 -2.81 -2.78 0.64
C LEU A 44 -3.49 -1.72 -0.23
N ASN A 45 -3.02 -1.56 -1.47
CA ASN A 45 -3.66 -0.67 -2.43
C ASN A 45 -5.13 -1.04 -2.69
N ASN A 46 -5.43 -2.33 -2.89
CA ASN A 46 -6.80 -2.80 -3.07
C ASN A 46 -7.68 -2.48 -1.85
N SER A 47 -7.11 -2.53 -0.64
CA SER A 47 -7.82 -2.16 0.59
C SER A 47 -8.13 -0.65 0.62
N LEU A 48 -7.18 0.19 0.17
CA LEU A 48 -7.40 1.63 0.02
C LEU A 48 -8.49 1.93 -1.01
N GLU A 49 -8.43 1.31 -2.19
CA GLU A 49 -9.47 1.48 -3.22
C GLU A 49 -10.85 1.04 -2.72
N PHE A 50 -10.93 -0.04 -1.94
CA PHE A 50 -12.17 -0.47 -1.31
C PHE A 50 -12.76 0.61 -0.39
N TYR A 51 -11.95 1.22 0.49
CA TYR A 51 -12.42 2.29 1.37
C TYR A 51 -12.87 3.53 0.61
N ASN A 52 -12.15 3.88 -0.47
CA ASN A 52 -12.44 5.05 -1.28
C ASN A 52 -13.70 4.87 -2.16
N ASN A 53 -13.92 3.67 -2.71
CA ASN A 53 -14.91 3.46 -3.77
C ASN A 53 -16.13 2.61 -3.35
N GLU A 54 -15.99 1.67 -2.39
CA GLU A 54 -17.01 0.65 -2.13
C GLU A 54 -17.60 0.71 -0.72
N TYR A 55 -16.82 1.17 0.27
CA TYR A 55 -17.22 1.10 1.68
C TYR A 55 -18.49 1.88 2.00
N ALA A 56 -18.63 3.07 1.43
CA ALA A 56 -19.82 3.90 1.59
C ALA A 56 -21.08 3.17 1.12
N ASP A 57 -21.01 2.47 -0.01
CA ASP A 57 -22.14 1.73 -0.57
C ASP A 57 -22.50 0.51 0.27
N ILE A 58 -21.54 -0.10 0.95
CA ILE A 58 -21.80 -1.18 1.91
C ILE A 58 -22.58 -0.65 3.11
N ILE A 59 -22.21 0.52 3.66
CA ILE A 59 -22.97 1.14 4.75
C ILE A 59 -24.39 1.49 4.28
N LYS A 60 -24.54 2.12 3.11
CA LYS A 60 -25.88 2.43 2.55
C LYS A 60 -26.76 1.20 2.41
N LYS A 61 -26.22 0.12 1.82
CA LYS A 61 -26.94 -1.15 1.67
C LYS A 61 -27.34 -1.76 3.01
N ARG A 62 -26.51 -1.63 4.05
CA ARG A 62 -26.86 -2.09 5.40
C ARG A 62 -28.02 -1.29 5.96
N ILE A 63 -27.97 0.04 5.86
CA ILE A 63 -29.05 0.94 6.30
C ILE A 63 -30.36 0.63 5.55
N GLU A 64 -30.33 0.54 4.23
CA GLU A 64 -31.52 0.26 3.39
C GLU A 64 -32.19 -1.08 3.73
N LYS A 65 -31.39 -2.09 4.10
CA LYS A 65 -31.85 -3.44 4.43
C LYS A 65 -32.17 -3.63 5.91
N GLY A 66 -31.97 -2.61 6.76
CA GLY A 66 -32.10 -2.74 8.21
C GLY A 66 -31.11 -3.74 8.81
N LEU A 67 -29.92 -3.89 8.22
CA LEU A 67 -28.84 -4.72 8.75
C LEU A 67 -27.96 -3.91 9.70
N ASP A 68 -27.38 -4.58 10.68
CA ASP A 68 -26.53 -3.95 11.68
C ASP A 68 -25.25 -3.36 11.06
N ASN A 69 -24.93 -2.14 11.47
CA ASN A 69 -23.59 -1.58 11.37
C ASN A 69 -22.83 -1.87 12.67
N SER A 70 -21.52 -1.65 12.69
CA SER A 70 -20.78 -1.65 13.95
C SER A 70 -21.30 -0.56 14.89
N GLU A 71 -21.01 -0.70 16.19
CA GLU A 71 -21.38 0.29 17.20
C GLU A 71 -20.84 1.69 16.87
N ILE A 72 -19.56 1.77 16.50
CA ILE A 72 -18.88 3.03 16.13
C ILE A 72 -19.51 3.65 14.88
N GLU A 73 -19.76 2.85 13.83
CA GLU A 73 -20.44 3.34 12.62
C GLU A 73 -21.82 3.90 12.97
N THR A 74 -22.58 3.20 13.82
CA THR A 74 -23.93 3.62 14.23
C THR A 74 -23.89 4.92 15.01
N GLU A 75 -22.97 5.07 15.94
CA GLU A 75 -22.79 6.31 16.71
C GLU A 75 -22.41 7.49 15.80
N LEU A 76 -21.48 7.31 14.87
CA LEU A 76 -21.07 8.36 13.95
C LEU A 76 -22.18 8.77 12.98
N LEU A 77 -22.93 7.80 12.44
CA LEU A 77 -24.10 8.06 11.58
C LEU A 77 -25.17 8.86 12.33
N ASN A 78 -25.45 8.49 13.58
CA ASN A 78 -26.41 9.21 14.44
C ASN A 78 -25.96 10.64 14.78
N ASN A 79 -24.66 10.91 14.75
CA ASN A 79 -24.07 12.24 14.93
C ASN A 79 -23.86 12.99 13.60
N GLY A 80 -24.44 12.52 12.49
CA GLY A 80 -24.48 13.23 11.22
C GLY A 80 -23.33 12.93 10.26
N ALA A 81 -22.47 11.95 10.55
CA ALA A 81 -21.52 11.46 9.55
C ALA A 81 -22.29 10.81 8.38
N THR A 82 -21.82 10.99 7.15
CA THR A 82 -22.37 10.28 5.99
C THR A 82 -21.57 9.00 5.72
N PRO A 83 -22.17 7.98 5.08
CA PRO A 83 -21.44 6.80 4.60
C PRO A 83 -20.17 7.14 3.79
N GLU A 84 -20.22 8.17 2.95
CA GLU A 84 -19.07 8.65 2.16
C GLU A 84 -17.97 9.22 3.05
N LEU A 85 -18.33 9.98 4.08
CA LEU A 85 -17.36 10.53 5.02
C LEU A 85 -16.68 9.41 5.81
N LEU A 86 -17.43 8.38 6.20
CA LEU A 86 -16.89 7.20 6.88
C LEU A 86 -15.92 6.42 5.98
N GLY A 87 -16.24 6.25 4.70
CA GLY A 87 -15.32 5.65 3.71
C GLY A 87 -14.01 6.44 3.55
N LYS A 88 -14.11 7.76 3.39
CA LYS A 88 -12.94 8.65 3.31
C LYS A 88 -12.10 8.63 4.59
N PHE A 89 -12.76 8.66 5.75
CA PHE A 89 -12.05 8.60 7.03
C PHE A 89 -11.30 7.28 7.22
N ALA A 90 -11.94 6.15 6.88
CA ALA A 90 -11.29 4.85 6.89
C ALA A 90 -10.09 4.78 5.92
N TYR A 91 -10.23 5.38 4.73
CA TYR A 91 -9.14 5.50 3.76
C TYR A 91 -7.93 6.26 4.34
N GLU A 92 -8.13 7.43 4.95
CA GLU A 92 -7.04 8.25 5.51
C GLU A 92 -6.31 7.53 6.64
N ILE A 93 -7.04 6.85 7.53
CA ILE A 93 -6.45 6.03 8.59
C ILE A 93 -5.63 4.88 8.00
N ALA A 94 -6.21 4.15 7.04
CA ALA A 94 -5.53 3.02 6.42
C ALA A 94 -4.29 3.46 5.65
N LEU A 95 -4.35 4.56 4.89
CA LEU A 95 -3.22 5.11 4.15
C LEU A 95 -2.08 5.50 5.09
N THR A 96 -2.40 6.18 6.19
CA THR A 96 -1.42 6.59 7.21
C THR A 96 -0.76 5.35 7.82
N ALA A 97 -1.55 4.40 8.30
CA ALA A 97 -1.05 3.18 8.93
C ALA A 97 -0.18 2.34 7.97
N PHE A 98 -0.61 2.19 6.71
CA PHE A 98 0.16 1.47 5.70
C PHE A 98 1.48 2.18 5.39
N ASN A 99 1.46 3.51 5.21
CA ASN A 99 2.68 4.27 4.96
C ASN A 99 3.67 4.17 6.10
N GLU A 100 3.21 4.28 7.35
CA GLU A 100 4.06 4.13 8.53
C GLU A 100 4.76 2.77 8.61
N VAL A 101 4.03 1.68 8.32
CA VAL A 101 4.58 0.33 8.31
C VAL A 101 5.52 0.11 7.12
N LEU A 102 5.14 0.55 5.92
CA LEU A 102 5.95 0.41 4.71
C LEU A 102 7.23 1.24 4.75
N TYR A 103 7.18 2.40 5.40
CA TYR A 103 8.34 3.23 5.66
C TYR A 103 9.35 2.48 6.53
N ARG A 104 8.90 1.94 7.68
CA ARG A 104 9.74 1.14 8.59
C ARG A 104 10.24 -0.16 7.96
N LEU A 105 9.47 -0.79 7.04
CA LEU A 105 9.96 -1.95 6.28
C LEU A 105 11.05 -1.60 5.27
N SER A 106 11.06 -0.36 4.77
CA SER A 106 12.02 0.12 3.78
C SER A 106 13.27 0.71 4.44
N ASP A 107 13.09 1.35 5.60
CA ASP A 107 14.13 1.92 6.43
C ASP A 107 13.89 1.54 7.91
N PRO A 108 14.30 0.33 8.32
CA PRO A 108 14.08 -0.15 9.68
C PRO A 108 14.95 0.53 10.74
N ALA A 109 15.88 1.40 10.34
CA ALA A 109 16.64 2.26 11.25
C ALA A 109 16.11 3.70 11.28
N GLY A 110 15.30 4.11 10.30
CA GLY A 110 14.75 5.46 10.16
C GLY A 110 13.46 5.73 10.93
N GLY A 111 12.97 4.78 11.73
CA GLY A 111 11.65 4.83 12.38
C GLY A 111 11.64 5.09 13.89
N ASP A 112 12.81 5.16 14.53
CA ASP A 112 12.97 5.28 15.98
C ASP A 112 13.50 6.67 16.34
N TYR A 113 12.64 7.70 16.44
CA TYR A 113 13.13 9.05 16.78
C TYR A 113 12.24 9.76 17.80
N ASP A 114 12.23 9.26 19.03
CA ASP A 114 11.95 10.10 20.21
C ASP A 114 13.19 10.26 21.12
N LEU A 115 14.27 9.53 20.89
CA LEU A 115 15.49 9.56 21.70
C LEU A 115 16.77 9.73 20.86
N GLU A 116 17.77 10.37 21.46
CA GLU A 116 19.08 10.61 20.85
C GLU A 116 19.86 9.27 20.71
N ASN A 117 20.23 8.90 19.48
CA ASN A 117 21.02 7.70 19.12
C ASN A 117 20.29 6.33 19.16
N GLU A 118 18.95 6.29 19.14
CA GLU A 118 18.22 5.03 18.96
C GLU A 118 18.47 4.44 17.57
N GLY A 119 19.05 3.24 17.52
CA GLY A 119 19.37 2.53 16.27
C GLY A 119 20.86 2.46 15.93
N GLU A 120 21.71 3.34 16.47
CA GLU A 120 23.15 3.26 16.25
C GLU A 120 23.74 2.03 16.96
N GLY A 121 24.30 1.09 16.20
CA GLY A 121 24.88 -0.14 16.72
C GLY A 121 23.88 -1.28 16.99
N LEU A 122 22.59 -1.09 16.71
CA LEU A 122 21.60 -2.17 16.78
C LEU A 122 21.57 -3.01 15.48
N PRO A 123 21.22 -4.31 15.55
CA PRO A 123 21.03 -5.12 14.36
C PRO A 123 19.92 -4.57 13.45
N SER A 124 20.21 -4.42 12.16
CA SER A 124 19.22 -4.01 11.15
C SER A 124 18.75 -5.19 10.29
N TRP A 125 17.66 -4.99 9.54
CA TRP A 125 17.09 -5.99 8.64
C TRP A 125 16.68 -5.37 7.30
N ARG A 126 16.29 -6.21 6.32
CA ARG A 126 15.74 -5.76 5.03
C ARG A 126 14.96 -6.87 4.35
N LEU A 127 13.97 -6.50 3.53
CA LEU A 127 13.27 -7.43 2.67
C LEU A 127 14.08 -7.71 1.39
N LYS A 128 14.27 -8.99 1.07
CA LYS A 128 14.95 -9.46 -0.14
C LYS A 128 13.99 -10.22 -1.04
N GLU A 129 14.17 -10.05 -2.33
CA GLU A 129 13.43 -10.81 -3.33
C GLU A 129 13.86 -12.29 -3.30
N ARG A 130 12.91 -13.17 -3.63
CA ARG A 130 13.19 -14.57 -3.95
C ARG A 130 12.84 -14.86 -5.40
N ASN A 131 13.66 -15.68 -6.06
CA ASN A 131 13.36 -16.14 -7.41
C ASN A 131 12.30 -17.27 -7.39
N LEU A 132 11.95 -17.77 -8.57
CA LEU A 132 10.94 -18.84 -8.72
C LEU A 132 11.34 -20.17 -8.06
N ASN A 133 12.63 -20.38 -7.79
CA ASN A 133 13.16 -21.54 -7.08
C ASN A 133 13.25 -21.31 -5.56
N ASN A 134 12.64 -20.23 -5.04
CA ASN A 134 12.66 -19.81 -3.64
C ASN A 134 14.05 -19.39 -3.12
N GLU A 135 15.02 -19.18 -4.00
CA GLU A 135 16.37 -18.72 -3.65
C GLU A 135 16.38 -17.20 -3.47
N VAL A 136 17.08 -16.73 -2.43
CA VAL A 136 17.20 -15.30 -2.14
C VAL A 136 18.07 -14.63 -3.20
N THR A 137 17.54 -13.61 -3.86
CA THR A 137 18.29 -12.83 -4.86
C THR A 137 19.13 -11.73 -4.18
N LYS A 138 19.98 -11.05 -4.97
CA LYS A 138 20.73 -9.88 -4.49
C LYS A 138 19.87 -8.62 -4.39
N ARG A 139 18.64 -8.65 -4.90
CA ARG A 139 17.74 -7.51 -5.01
C ARG A 139 16.92 -7.35 -3.73
N THR A 140 16.60 -6.11 -3.41
CA THR A 140 15.85 -5.76 -2.20
C THR A 140 14.57 -5.04 -2.56
N LEU A 141 13.56 -5.18 -1.70
CA LEU A 141 12.40 -4.29 -1.74
C LEU A 141 12.79 -3.02 -0.98
N ALA A 142 12.50 -1.86 -1.56
CA ALA A 142 12.79 -0.56 -0.97
C ALA A 142 11.72 0.45 -1.39
N GLU A 143 11.63 1.54 -0.63
CA GLU A 143 10.72 2.66 -0.88
C GLU A 143 9.25 2.28 -1.09
N MET A 144 8.78 1.24 -0.39
CA MET A 144 7.43 0.70 -0.61
C MET A 144 6.33 1.70 -0.23
N HIS A 145 6.60 2.62 0.70
CA HIS A 145 5.70 3.71 1.07
C HIS A 145 5.44 4.69 -0.09
N ASN A 146 6.40 4.85 -1.01
CA ASN A 146 6.24 5.69 -2.20
C ASN A 146 5.45 4.99 -3.32
N LEU A 147 5.07 3.73 -3.13
CA LEU A 147 4.38 2.93 -4.13
C LEU A 147 2.87 2.96 -3.95
N ILE A 148 2.33 3.40 -2.81
CA ILE A 148 0.89 3.47 -2.56
C ILE A 148 0.43 4.91 -2.25
N PRO A 149 -0.84 5.25 -2.56
CA PRO A 149 -1.78 4.47 -3.38
C PRO A 149 -1.45 4.60 -4.87
N PHE A 150 -1.81 3.60 -5.68
CA PHE A 150 -1.55 3.59 -7.12
C PHE A 150 -2.35 4.68 -7.86
N SER A 151 -3.51 5.03 -7.33
CA SER A 151 -4.49 5.97 -7.90
C SER A 151 -4.14 7.44 -7.74
N ASN A 152 -3.28 7.83 -6.77
CA ASN A 152 -2.93 9.25 -6.53
C ASN A 152 -1.80 9.78 -7.44
N PHE A 153 -1.46 9.05 -8.50
CA PHE A 153 -0.37 9.40 -9.41
C PHE A 153 -0.88 9.62 -10.84
N GLU A 154 -1.67 10.68 -11.02
CA GLU A 154 -1.95 11.27 -12.34
C GLU A 154 -0.74 12.01 -12.90
#